data_AF-A0A2A4FM67-F1
#
_entry.id   AF-A0A2A4FM67-F1
#
_cell.length_a   1.000
_cell.length_b   1.000
_cell.length_c   1.000
_cell.angle_alpha   90.00
_cell.angle_beta   90.00
_cell.angle_gamma   90.00
#
_symmetry.space_group_name_H-M   'P 1'
#
loop_
_entity.id
_entity.type
_entity.pdbx_description
1 polymer ?
#
loop_
_entity_poly.entity_id
_entity_poly.type
_entity_poly.pdbx_seq_one_letter_code
_entity_poly.pdbx_strand_id
1 'polypeptide(L)'
;MLSRYEEDPDQFHISQECMAQCTGPLGEVKPERFDALALALARGYHDGKLSFAFCDSIVNILVEKVYSDAVAQRDTWPPLFWDVFLAFDAGEFFRPGERHIDPAEKYTRPLIAAIVAEKPD
;
A
#
# COMPACT_ATOMS: atom_id res chain seq x y z
N MET A 1 12.30 15.53 -7.62
CA MET A 1 12.37 14.48 -6.58
C MET A 1 12.63 13.20 -7.33
N LEU A 2 13.70 12.45 -7.02
CA LEU A 2 14.00 11.20 -7.73
C LEU A 2 13.21 10.08 -7.06
N SER A 3 12.40 9.40 -7.85
CA SER A 3 11.61 8.25 -7.41
C SER A 3 12.49 7.00 -7.39
N ARG A 4 12.27 6.10 -6.42
CA ARG A 4 12.94 4.78 -6.37
C ARG A 4 12.62 3.90 -7.59
N TYR A 5 11.57 4.22 -8.35
CA TYR A 5 11.13 3.50 -9.55
C TYR A 5 12.02 3.68 -10.79
N GLU A 6 12.98 4.62 -10.82
CA GLU A 6 13.90 4.75 -11.96
C GLU A 6 14.89 3.58 -12.09
N GLU A 7 14.99 2.70 -11.08
CA GLU A 7 15.92 1.57 -11.04
C GLU A 7 15.25 0.19 -10.91
N ASP A 8 13.92 0.08 -11.00
CA ASP A 8 13.19 -1.17 -10.73
C ASP A 8 12.84 -1.96 -12.02
N PRO A 9 13.43 -3.16 -12.24
CA PRO A 9 13.12 -4.00 -13.39
C PRO A 9 11.82 -4.83 -13.24
N ASP A 10 11.20 -4.85 -12.06
CA ASP A 10 10.06 -5.74 -11.77
C ASP A 10 8.73 -4.98 -11.79
N GLN A 11 8.15 -4.79 -12.98
CA GLN A 11 6.73 -4.39 -13.09
C GLN A 11 5.84 -5.53 -12.60
N PHE A 12 5.35 -5.42 -11.37
CA PHE A 12 4.37 -6.35 -10.81
C PHE A 12 2.98 -6.07 -11.40
N HIS A 13 2.33 -7.10 -11.93
CA HIS A 13 0.95 -7.03 -12.41
C HIS A 13 0.03 -7.78 -11.43
N ILE A 14 -0.88 -7.07 -10.76
CA ILE A 14 -1.96 -7.71 -10.01
C ILE A 14 -2.93 -8.35 -11.01
N SER A 15 -3.18 -9.65 -10.86
CA SER A 15 -4.17 -10.32 -11.69
C SER A 15 -5.57 -9.77 -11.45
N GLN A 16 -6.40 -9.77 -12.50
CA GLN A 16 -7.82 -9.43 -12.38
C GLN A 16 -8.56 -10.26 -11.31
N GLU A 17 -8.08 -11.48 -11.05
CA GLU A 17 -8.61 -12.37 -10.04
C GLU A 17 -8.34 -11.86 -8.61
N CYS A 18 -7.16 -11.28 -8.36
CA CYS A 18 -6.84 -10.66 -7.08
C CYS A 18 -7.65 -9.37 -6.85
N MET A 19 -7.86 -8.56 -7.90
CA MET A 19 -8.77 -7.40 -7.85
C MET A 19 -10.23 -7.82 -7.58
N ALA A 20 -10.69 -8.91 -8.18
CA ALA A 20 -12.02 -9.44 -7.97
C ALA A 20 -12.24 -9.94 -6.53
N GLN A 21 -11.21 -10.47 -5.88
CA GLN A 21 -11.30 -10.86 -4.46
C GLN A 21 -11.54 -9.65 -3.55
N CYS A 22 -10.94 -8.50 -3.88
CA CYS A 22 -11.05 -7.29 -3.07
C CYS A 22 -12.33 -6.47 -3.35
N THR A 23 -13.01 -6.71 -4.47
CA THR A 23 -14.17 -5.92 -4.92
C THR A 23 -15.49 -6.70 -4.84
N GLY A 24 -16.60 -5.97 -4.86
CA GLY A 24 -17.95 -6.53 -4.86
C GLY A 24 -18.47 -6.91 -6.25
N PRO A 25 -19.72 -7.40 -6.35
CA PRO A 25 -20.30 -7.88 -7.60
C PRO A 25 -20.38 -6.84 -8.72
N LEU A 26 -20.39 -5.54 -8.38
CA LEU A 26 -20.40 -4.43 -9.34
C LEU A 26 -19.00 -3.82 -9.49
N GLY A 27 -17.98 -4.55 -9.05
CA GLY A 27 -16.61 -4.07 -8.97
C GLY A 27 -16.44 -2.94 -7.95
N GLU A 28 -17.35 -2.75 -6.99
CA GLU A 28 -17.19 -1.74 -5.95
C GLU A 28 -16.10 -2.12 -4.95
N VAL A 29 -15.42 -1.12 -4.39
CA VAL A 29 -14.51 -1.34 -3.26
C VAL A 29 -15.30 -1.93 -2.10
N LYS A 30 -14.76 -2.97 -1.48
CA LYS A 30 -15.22 -3.50 -0.21
C LYS A 30 -14.22 -3.08 0.87
N PRO A 31 -14.55 -2.08 1.71
CA PRO A 31 -13.62 -1.54 2.70
C PRO A 31 -12.94 -2.62 3.52
N GLU A 32 -13.73 -3.56 4.03
CA GLU A 32 -13.26 -4.66 4.87
C GLU A 32 -12.25 -5.59 4.18
N ARG A 33 -12.32 -5.73 2.85
CA ARG A 33 -11.41 -6.60 2.08
C ARG A 33 -10.11 -5.88 1.74
N PHE A 34 -10.21 -4.60 1.39
CA PHE A 34 -9.04 -3.74 1.18
C PHE A 34 -8.25 -3.59 2.48
N ASP A 35 -8.94 -3.35 3.60
CA ASP A 35 -8.33 -3.25 4.93
C ASP A 35 -7.66 -4.57 5.34
N ALA A 36 -8.30 -5.73 5.10
CA ALA A 36 -7.72 -7.04 5.39
C ALA A 36 -6.45 -7.31 4.55
N LEU A 37 -6.46 -6.97 3.26
CA LEU A 37 -5.29 -7.11 2.39
C LEU A 37 -4.16 -6.17 2.83
N ALA A 38 -4.49 -4.91 3.13
CA ALA A 38 -3.52 -3.93 3.62
C ALA A 38 -2.86 -4.38 4.93
N LEU A 39 -3.63 -4.97 5.85
CA LEU A 39 -3.09 -5.52 7.09
C LEU A 39 -2.14 -6.70 6.82
N ALA A 40 -2.48 -7.58 5.88
CA ALA A 40 -1.62 -8.69 5.49
C ALA A 40 -0.29 -8.20 4.88
N LEU A 41 -0.32 -7.16 4.04
CA LEU A 41 0.88 -6.53 3.48
C LEU A 41 1.72 -5.87 4.57
N ALA A 42 1.09 -5.10 5.46
CA ALA A 42 1.75 -4.43 6.57
C ALA A 42 2.49 -5.44 7.46
N ARG A 43 1.84 -6.54 7.84
CA ARG A 43 2.45 -7.61 8.63
C ARG A 43 3.56 -8.33 7.88
N GLY A 44 3.34 -8.68 6.62
CA GLY A 44 4.35 -9.33 5.80
C GLY A 44 5.62 -8.48 5.63
N TYR A 45 5.46 -7.17 5.41
CA TYR A 45 6.58 -6.23 5.36
C TYR A 45 7.26 -6.05 6.73
N HIS A 46 6.47 -5.90 7.80
CA HIS A 46 6.98 -5.77 9.17
C HIS A 46 7.85 -6.96 9.58
N ASP A 47 7.38 -8.18 9.28
CA ASP A 47 8.08 -9.44 9.55
C ASP A 47 9.30 -9.68 8.64
N GLY A 48 9.54 -8.82 7.64
CA GLY A 48 10.60 -9.00 6.64
C GLY A 48 10.33 -10.11 5.62
N LYS A 49 9.07 -10.59 5.51
CA LYS A 49 8.64 -11.63 4.56
C LYS A 49 8.32 -11.06 3.18
N LEU A 50 7.91 -9.79 3.11
CA LEU A 50 7.60 -9.06 1.89
C LEU A 50 8.55 -7.86 1.75
N SER A 51 8.95 -7.56 0.52
CA SER A 51 9.80 -6.40 0.23
C SER A 51 8.98 -5.10 0.18
N PHE A 52 9.66 -3.96 0.36
CA PHE A 52 9.05 -2.64 0.15
C PHE A 52 8.44 -2.53 -1.25
N ALA A 53 9.23 -2.81 -2.29
CA ALA A 53 8.81 -2.68 -3.68
C ALA A 53 7.57 -3.52 -4.02
N PHE A 54 7.48 -4.74 -3.49
CA PHE A 54 6.29 -5.58 -3.66
C PHE A 54 5.07 -4.93 -3.02
N CYS A 55 5.14 -4.58 -1.73
CA CYS A 55 3.98 -4.02 -1.03
C CYS A 55 3.54 -2.66 -1.62
N ASP A 56 4.51 -1.80 -1.92
CA ASP A 56 4.30 -0.47 -2.50
C ASP A 56 3.61 -0.56 -3.87
N SER A 57 4.07 -1.48 -4.73
CA SER A 57 3.42 -1.76 -6.01
C SER A 57 1.96 -2.19 -5.83
N ILE A 58 1.68 -3.06 -4.85
CA ILE A 58 0.33 -3.57 -4.63
C ILE A 58 -0.61 -2.45 -4.18
N VAL A 59 -0.20 -1.61 -3.21
CA VAL A 59 -1.05 -0.53 -2.70
C VAL A 59 -1.26 0.57 -3.74
N ASN A 60 -0.27 0.87 -4.57
CA ASN A 60 -0.40 1.82 -5.68
C ASN A 60 -1.39 1.34 -6.76
N ILE A 61 -1.38 0.05 -7.11
CA ILE A 61 -2.39 -0.48 -8.06
C ILE A 61 -3.80 -0.42 -7.47
N LEU A 62 -3.93 -0.68 -6.17
CA LEU A 62 -5.23 -0.71 -5.49
C LEU A 62 -5.80 0.69 -5.23
N VAL A 63 -4.97 1.71 -5.00
CA VAL A 63 -5.43 3.07 -4.67
C VAL A 63 -6.19 3.70 -5.84
N GLU A 64 -5.83 3.37 -7.10
CA GLU A 64 -6.57 3.82 -8.29
C GLU A 64 -8.05 3.42 -8.21
N LYS A 65 -8.32 2.21 -7.70
CA LYS A 65 -9.67 1.71 -7.55
C LYS A 65 -10.43 2.41 -6.43
N VAL A 66 -9.77 2.71 -5.32
CA VAL A 66 -10.33 3.50 -4.21
C VAL A 66 -10.74 4.89 -4.69
N TYR A 67 -9.88 5.57 -5.46
CA TYR A 67 -10.22 6.87 -6.04
C TYR A 67 -11.38 6.79 -7.04
N SER A 68 -11.41 5.76 -7.89
CA SER A 68 -12.51 5.57 -8.86
C SER A 68 -13.87 5.44 -8.16
N ASP A 69 -13.94 4.69 -7.07
CA ASP A 69 -15.18 4.51 -6.30
C ASP A 69 -15.56 5.79 -5.53
N ALA A 70 -14.59 6.53 -4.98
CA ALA A 70 -14.82 7.82 -4.33
C ALA A 70 -15.38 8.87 -5.30
N VAL A 71 -14.85 8.94 -6.53
CA VAL A 71 -15.37 9.82 -7.61
C VAL A 71 -16.80 9.43 -7.98
N ALA A 72 -17.13 8.14 -7.92
CA ALA A 72 -18.49 7.64 -8.10
C ALA A 72 -19.42 7.91 -6.90
N GLN A 73 -18.97 8.66 -5.88
CA GLN A 73 -19.70 9.01 -4.65
C GLN A 73 -20.21 7.79 -3.88
N ARG A 74 -19.42 6.71 -3.89
CA ARG A 74 -19.69 5.52 -3.06
C ARG A 74 -19.07 5.73 -1.68
N ASP A 75 -19.82 5.39 -0.63
CA ASP A 75 -19.33 5.40 0.76
C ASP A 75 -18.53 4.12 1.06
N THR A 76 -17.42 3.94 0.33
CA THR A 76 -16.61 2.71 0.31
C THR A 76 -15.14 2.99 0.57
N TRP A 77 -14.82 4.05 1.31
CA TRP A 77 -13.44 4.38 1.65
C TRP A 77 -12.85 3.37 2.64
N PRO A 78 -11.72 2.70 2.34
CA PRO A 78 -11.06 1.74 3.25
C PRO A 78 -10.02 2.47 4.12
N PRO A 79 -10.32 2.78 5.41
CA PRO A 79 -9.45 3.62 6.22
C PRO A 79 -8.10 2.98 6.53
N LEU A 80 -8.04 1.69 6.85
CA LEU A 80 -6.77 1.02 7.16
C LEU A 80 -5.92 0.85 5.90
N PHE A 81 -6.53 0.52 4.77
CA PHE A 81 -5.84 0.53 3.49
C PHE A 81 -5.22 1.89 3.20
N TRP A 82 -5.96 2.97 3.45
CA TRP A 82 -5.45 4.33 3.22
C TRP A 82 -4.24 4.65 4.08
N ASP A 83 -4.27 4.30 5.37
CA ASP A 83 -3.12 4.51 6.27
C ASP A 83 -1.90 3.70 5.84
N VAL A 84 -2.10 2.45 5.39
CA VAL A 84 -1.03 1.60 4.87
C VAL A 84 -0.48 2.16 3.55
N PHE A 85 -1.34 2.61 2.64
CA PHE A 85 -0.94 3.28 1.40
C PHE A 85 -0.05 4.50 1.70
N LEU A 86 -0.49 5.39 2.61
CA LEU A 86 0.30 6.56 3.01
C LEU A 86 1.65 6.19 3.65
N ALA A 87 1.71 5.08 4.38
CA ALA A 87 2.96 4.60 4.96
C ALA A 87 3.97 4.16 3.89
N PHE A 88 3.52 3.49 2.83
CA PHE A 88 4.37 3.11 1.70
C PHE A 88 4.77 4.32 0.84
N ASP A 89 3.82 5.20 0.49
CA ASP A 89 4.05 6.46 -0.23
C ASP A 89 5.15 7.33 0.44
N ALA A 90 5.13 7.40 1.78
CA ALA A 90 6.13 8.14 2.54
C ALA A 90 7.59 7.65 2.34
N GLY A 91 7.78 6.40 1.92
CA GLY A 91 9.07 5.75 1.67
C GLY A 91 9.49 5.70 0.20
N GLU A 92 8.71 6.23 -0.73
CA GLU A 92 9.03 6.18 -2.17
C GLU A 92 10.18 7.12 -2.57
N PHE A 93 10.33 8.23 -1.84
CA PHE A 93 11.14 9.34 -2.30
C PHE A 93 12.24 9.74 -1.33
N PHE A 94 13.43 9.95 -1.89
CA PHE A 94 14.52 10.61 -1.18
C PHE A 94 14.17 12.08 -0.93
N ARG A 95 14.27 12.50 0.34
CA ARG A 95 14.14 13.90 0.71
C ARG A 95 15.43 14.67 0.41
N PRO A 96 15.35 15.98 0.13
CA PRO A 96 16.54 16.81 -0.07
C PRO A 96 17.54 16.67 1.09
N GLY A 97 18.80 16.38 0.79
CA GLY A 97 19.86 16.18 1.78
C GLY A 97 19.95 14.77 2.39
N GLU A 98 19.01 13.88 2.08
CA GLU A 98 18.90 12.55 2.71
C GLU A 98 19.20 11.40 1.75
N ARG A 99 19.93 11.63 0.66
CA ARG A 99 20.26 10.59 -0.35
C ARG A 99 21.03 9.39 0.20
N HIS A 100 21.63 9.52 1.37
CA HIS A 100 22.38 8.46 2.05
C HIS A 100 21.51 7.63 3.00
N ILE A 101 20.21 7.94 3.11
CA ILE A 101 19.26 7.26 3.98
C ILE A 101 18.23 6.54 3.11
N ASP A 102 17.99 5.26 3.38
CA ASP A 102 16.88 4.54 2.74
C ASP A 102 15.54 5.11 3.26
N PRO A 103 14.71 5.72 2.39
CA PRO A 103 13.45 6.32 2.83
C PRO A 103 12.44 5.28 3.32
N ALA A 104 12.48 4.04 2.82
CA ALA A 104 11.60 2.98 3.31
C ALA A 104 11.93 2.61 4.76
N GLU A 105 13.23 2.53 5.09
CA GLU A 105 13.68 2.28 6.46
C GLU A 105 13.36 3.45 7.41
N LYS A 106 13.51 4.68 6.93
CA LYS A 106 13.28 5.88 7.75
C LYS A 106 11.81 6.23 7.93
N TYR A 107 10.97 6.00 6.92
CA TYR A 107 9.59 6.49 6.89
C TYR A 107 8.56 5.35 6.89
N THR A 108 8.67 4.38 5.98
CA THR A 108 7.68 3.28 5.89
C THR A 108 7.77 2.33 7.08
N ARG A 109 8.96 1.85 7.42
CA ARG A 109 9.16 0.88 8.51
C ARG A 109 8.55 1.33 9.85
N PRO A 110 8.78 2.55 10.36
CA PRO A 110 8.15 2.97 11.61
C PRO A 110 6.62 3.15 11.51
N LEU A 111 6.10 3.63 10.37
CA LEU A 111 4.65 3.80 10.19
C LEU A 111 3.93 2.45 10.13
N ILE A 112 4.48 1.49 9.37
CA ILE A 112 3.94 0.13 9.32
C ILE A 112 4.03 -0.56 10.69
N ALA A 113 5.14 -0.38 11.43
CA ALA A 113 5.26 -0.92 12.77
C ALA A 113 4.18 -0.38 13.73
N ALA A 114 3.84 0.92 13.64
CA ALA A 114 2.75 1.50 14.42
C ALA A 114 1.39 0.90 14.04
N ILE A 115 1.09 0.78 12.75
CA ILE A 115 -0.15 0.18 12.25
C ILE A 115 -0.31 -1.27 12.75
N VAL A 116 0.75 -2.08 12.66
CA VAL A 116 0.73 -3.47 13.13
C VAL A 116 0.54 -3.55 14.65
N ALA A 117 1.18 -2.66 15.42
CA ALA A 117 1.05 -2.65 16.88
C ALA A 117 -0.38 -2.30 17.36
N GLU A 118 -1.12 -1.48 16.61
CA GLU A 118 -2.51 -1.13 16.92
C GLU A 118 -3.52 -2.21 16.53
N LYS A 119 -3.12 -3.20 15.72
CA LYS A 119 -3.96 -4.30 15.22
C LYS A 119 -3.30 -5.65 15.53
N PRO A 120 -3.13 -5.98 16.82
CA PRO A 120 -2.63 -7.30 17.22
C PRO A 120 -3.61 -8.38 16.75
N ASP A 121 -3.07 -9.58 16.49
CA ASP A 121 -3.82 -10.79 16.12
C ASP A 121 -4.97 -11.13 17.09
#